data_AF-F0QZU9-F1
#
_entry.id   AF-F0QZU9-F1
#
_cell.length_a   1.000
_cell.length_b   1.000
_cell.length_c   1.000
_cell.angle_alpha   90.00
_cell.angle_beta   90.00
_cell.angle_gamma   90.00
#
_symmetry.space_group_name_H-M   'P 1'
#
loop_
_entity.id
_entity.type
_entity.pdbx_description
1 polymer ?
#
loop_
_entity_poly.entity_id
_entity_poly.type
_entity_poly.pdbx_seq_one_letter_code
_entity_poly.pdbx_strand_id
1 'polypeptide(L)'
;MNITLQISDAAYQRLVSTGSRIQGTIGLINPTEGNFSEHRKGQAKPGTRSIKLRHGRASVGDTQVRLTLRIGLDEVDVIPSQVIENESKEASAFIEGMYDDVFGY
;
A
#
# COMPACT_ATOMS: atom_id res chain seq x y z
N MET A 1 -11.82 31.91 -0.04
CA MET A 1 -11.69 31.61 -1.48
C MET A 1 -12.59 30.42 -1.77
N ASN A 2 -13.51 30.53 -2.73
CA ASN A 2 -14.47 29.48 -3.05
C ASN A 2 -14.21 29.01 -4.48
N ILE A 3 -14.26 27.70 -4.70
CA ILE A 3 -14.13 27.08 -6.01
C ILE A 3 -15.25 26.05 -6.20
N THR A 4 -15.75 25.93 -7.41
CA THR A 4 -16.73 24.91 -7.81
C THR A 4 -15.98 23.69 -8.33
N LEU A 5 -16.26 22.52 -7.75
CA LEU A 5 -15.60 21.27 -8.12
C LEU A 5 -16.57 20.29 -8.74
N GLN A 6 -16.19 19.73 -9.89
CA GLN A 6 -16.82 18.53 -10.43
C GLN A 6 -16.07 17.31 -9.90
N ILE A 7 -16.81 16.33 -9.39
CA ILE A 7 -16.27 15.08 -8.84
C ILE A 7 -17.00 13.90 -9.48
N SER A 8 -16.38 12.72 -9.54
CA SER A 8 -17.05 11.52 -10.04
C SER A 8 -18.12 11.02 -9.07
N ASP A 9 -19.18 10.40 -9.60
CA ASP A 9 -20.28 9.83 -8.81
C ASP A 9 -19.76 8.85 -7.74
N ALA A 10 -18.76 8.03 -8.07
CA ALA A 10 -18.14 7.10 -7.13
C ALA A 10 -17.42 7.82 -5.98
N ALA A 11 -16.79 8.98 -6.24
CA ALA A 11 -16.18 9.78 -5.19
C ALA A 11 -17.25 10.45 -4.32
N TYR A 12 -18.30 10.99 -4.94
CA TYR A 12 -19.45 11.57 -4.23
C TYR A 12 -20.12 10.55 -3.31
N GLN A 13 -20.43 9.35 -3.83
CA GLN A 13 -21.04 8.28 -3.05
C GLN A 13 -20.22 7.92 -1.81
N ARG A 14 -18.89 7.87 -1.89
CA ARG A 14 -18.04 7.57 -0.72
C ARG A 14 -18.00 8.73 0.27
N LEU A 15 -17.93 9.98 -0.19
CA LEU A 15 -18.04 11.14 0.72
C LEU A 15 -19.32 11.07 1.55
N VAL A 16 -20.43 10.76 0.89
CA VAL A 16 -21.75 10.72 1.54
C VAL A 16 -21.92 9.48 2.42
N SER A 17 -21.50 8.29 1.94
CA SER A 17 -21.77 7.02 2.64
C SER A 17 -20.82 6.74 3.80
N THR A 18 -19.52 7.01 3.65
CA THR A 18 -18.54 6.68 4.69
C THR A 18 -18.08 7.89 5.50
N GLY A 19 -18.52 9.11 5.13
CA GLY A 19 -18.07 10.36 5.76
C GLY A 19 -16.55 10.57 5.68
N SER A 20 -15.87 9.82 4.82
CA SER A 20 -14.42 9.71 4.83
C SER A 20 -13.78 10.80 3.98
N ARG A 21 -12.57 11.22 4.37
CA ARG A 21 -11.78 12.17 3.59
C ARG A 21 -11.24 11.49 2.32
N ILE A 22 -11.49 12.09 1.16
CA ILE A 22 -10.88 11.67 -0.11
C ILE A 22 -9.66 12.55 -0.41
N GLN A 23 -8.57 11.92 -0.83
CA GLN A 23 -7.36 12.61 -1.31
C GLN A 23 -7.30 12.51 -2.83
N GLY A 24 -6.88 13.59 -3.50
CA GLY A 24 -6.81 13.65 -4.95
C GLY A 24 -6.12 14.89 -5.47
N THR A 25 -6.12 15.05 -6.79
CA THR A 25 -5.62 16.22 -7.50
C THR A 25 -6.78 17.02 -8.06
N ILE A 26 -6.72 18.35 -7.99
CA ILE A 26 -7.66 19.24 -8.67
C ILE A 26 -7.00 19.75 -9.95
N GLY A 27 -7.59 19.43 -11.10
CA GLY A 27 -7.27 20.07 -12.37
C GLY A 27 -8.16 21.29 -12.54
N LEU A 28 -7.61 22.49 -12.38
CA LEU A 28 -8.32 23.75 -12.58
C LEU A 28 -8.59 23.96 -14.07
N ILE A 29 -9.85 24.22 -14.44
CA ILE A 29 -10.23 24.69 -15.77
C ILE A 29 -10.07 26.21 -15.84
N ASN A 30 -10.39 26.89 -14.72
CA ASN A 30 -10.18 28.31 -14.50
C ASN A 30 -9.89 28.56 -13.00
N PRO A 31 -9.60 29.80 -12.55
CA PRO A 31 -9.24 30.07 -11.16
C PRO A 31 -10.31 29.71 -10.11
N THR A 32 -11.56 29.51 -10.53
CA THR A 32 -12.72 29.28 -9.66
C THR A 32 -13.40 27.94 -9.90
N GLU A 33 -12.98 27.14 -10.88
CA GLU A 33 -13.62 25.90 -11.28
C GLU A 33 -12.60 24.82 -11.67
N GLY A 34 -12.86 23.58 -11.30
CA GLY A 34 -11.99 22.47 -11.65
C GLY A 34 -12.59 21.09 -11.46
N ASN A 35 -11.85 20.10 -11.96
CA ASN A 35 -12.17 18.68 -11.86
C ASN A 35 -11.33 18.03 -10.75
N PHE A 36 -11.96 17.27 -9.87
CA PHE A 36 -11.28 16.48 -8.85
C PHE A 36 -11.08 15.04 -9.32
N SER A 37 -9.82 14.62 -9.36
CA SER A 37 -9.42 13.25 -9.64
C SER A 37 -8.88 12.60 -8.37
N GLU A 38 -9.56 11.57 -7.89
CA GLU A 38 -9.16 10.84 -6.69
C GLU A 38 -7.82 10.11 -6.90
N HIS A 39 -6.95 10.18 -5.89
CA HIS A 39 -5.84 9.26 -5.75
C HIS A 39 -6.38 7.92 -5.24
N ARG A 40 -6.66 6.98 -6.15
CA ARG A 40 -6.89 5.60 -5.73
C ARG A 40 -5.59 5.05 -5.16
N LYS A 41 -5.41 5.17 -3.84
CA LYS A 41 -4.54 4.24 -3.12
C LYS A 41 -5.14 2.88 -3.40
N GLY A 42 -4.42 2.05 -4.16
CA GLY A 42 -4.85 0.67 -4.37
C GLY A 42 -5.19 0.10 -3.01
N GLN A 43 -6.48 -0.16 -2.75
CA GLN A 43 -6.85 -0.89 -1.56
C GLN A 43 -6.06 -2.19 -1.61
N ALA A 44 -5.43 -2.56 -0.50
CA ALA A 44 -4.87 -3.90 -0.38
C ALA A 44 -5.98 -4.85 -0.80
N LYS A 45 -5.74 -5.66 -1.85
CA LYS A 45 -6.78 -6.56 -2.35
C LYS A 45 -7.28 -7.39 -1.16
N PRO A 46 -8.60 -7.57 -0.98
CA PRO A 46 -9.11 -8.48 0.03
C PRO A 46 -8.37 -9.81 -0.09
N GLY A 47 -7.85 -10.35 1.02
CA GLY A 47 -7.00 -11.56 1.01
C GLY A 47 -5.49 -11.31 1.02
N THR A 48 -5.03 -10.08 0.74
CA THR A 48 -3.59 -9.76 0.81
C THR A 48 -3.16 -9.52 2.26
N ARG A 49 -2.32 -10.40 2.80
CA ARG A 49 -1.68 -10.23 4.11
C ARG A 49 -0.23 -9.79 3.92
N SER A 50 0.31 -9.01 4.86
CA SER A 50 1.69 -8.51 4.75
C SER A 50 2.34 -8.28 6.11
N ILE A 51 3.64 -8.51 6.17
CA ILE A 51 4.53 -8.15 7.28
C ILE A 51 5.46 -7.01 6.86
N LYS A 52 5.65 -6.05 7.76
CA LYS A 52 6.65 -4.99 7.59
C LYS A 52 7.99 -5.48 8.12
N LEU A 53 9.02 -5.36 7.29
CA LEU A 53 10.40 -5.69 7.65
C LEU A 53 11.19 -4.39 7.88
N ARG A 54 12.40 -4.47 8.43
CA ARG A 54 13.22 -3.29 8.73
C ARG A 54 13.53 -2.48 7.46
N HIS A 55 13.93 -3.14 6.38
CA HIS A 55 14.28 -2.49 5.12
C HIS A 55 13.23 -2.74 4.02
N GLY A 56 12.04 -3.24 4.36
CA GLY A 56 11.11 -3.66 3.32
C GLY A 56 9.75 -4.15 3.80
N ARG A 57 9.15 -4.98 2.95
CA ARG A 57 7.85 -5.61 3.20
C ARG A 57 7.78 -6.96 2.49
N ALA A 58 7.19 -7.95 3.15
CA ALA A 58 6.72 -9.15 2.51
C ALA A 58 5.19 -9.17 2.47
N SER A 59 4.61 -9.64 1.37
CA SER A 59 3.16 -9.74 1.20
C SER A 59 2.79 -11.02 0.48
N VAL A 60 1.70 -11.64 0.95
CA VAL A 60 1.07 -12.81 0.34
C VAL A 60 -0.27 -12.36 -0.21
N GLY A 61 -0.47 -12.51 -1.51
CA GLY A 61 -1.78 -12.41 -2.15
C GLY A 61 -2.25 -13.78 -2.63
N ASP A 62 -3.45 -13.84 -3.18
CA ASP A 62 -4.11 -15.11 -3.52
C ASP A 62 -3.33 -16.00 -4.51
N THR A 63 -2.50 -15.40 -5.38
CA THR A 63 -1.78 -16.12 -6.43
C THR A 63 -0.26 -16.01 -6.36
N GLN A 64 0.27 -15.13 -5.50
CA GLN A 64 1.71 -14.84 -5.47
C GLN A 64 2.16 -14.30 -4.12
N VAL A 65 3.40 -14.66 -3.78
CA VAL A 65 4.15 -14.08 -2.67
C VAL A 65 5.13 -13.05 -3.23
N ARG A 66 5.31 -11.93 -2.54
CA ARG A 66 6.24 -10.87 -2.90
C ARG A 66 7.07 -10.44 -1.69
N LEU A 67 8.38 -10.43 -1.85
CA LEU A 67 9.33 -9.76 -0.97
C LEU A 67 9.89 -8.52 -1.68
N THR A 68 9.93 -7.37 -1.00
CA THR A 68 10.54 -6.14 -1.53
C THR A 68 11.40 -5.52 -0.46
N LEU A 69 12.71 -5.41 -0.74
CA LEU A 69 13.71 -4.82 0.14
C LEU A 69 14.30 -3.57 -0.50
N ARG A 70 14.60 -2.57 0.32
CA ARG A 70 15.30 -1.34 -0.07
C ARG A 70 16.35 -1.03 1.00
N ILE A 71 17.59 -1.36 0.70
CA ILE A 71 18.73 -1.23 1.61
C ILE A 71 19.62 -0.09 1.09
N GLY A 72 19.94 0.86 1.94
CA GLY A 72 20.92 1.90 1.61
C GLY A 72 22.32 1.30 1.55
N LEU A 73 23.09 1.61 0.51
CA LEU A 73 24.50 1.17 0.45
C LEU A 73 25.40 1.98 1.40
N ASP A 74 24.89 3.10 1.87
CA ASP A 74 25.51 4.07 2.77
C ASP A 74 25.07 3.90 4.24
N GLU A 75 24.24 2.90 4.54
CA GLU A 75 23.79 2.64 5.90
C GLU A 75 24.93 2.08 6.76
N VAL A 76 25.22 2.75 7.87
CA VAL A 76 26.32 2.40 8.79
C VAL A 76 26.01 1.07 9.48
N ASP A 77 27.02 0.21 9.60
CA ASP A 77 26.95 -1.12 10.21
C ASP A 77 25.94 -2.08 9.55
N VAL A 78 25.60 -1.83 8.29
CA VAL A 78 24.70 -2.68 7.50
C VAL A 78 25.44 -3.30 6.32
N ILE A 79 25.45 -4.63 6.28
CA ILE A 79 25.94 -5.40 5.14
C ILE A 79 24.71 -5.84 4.32
N PRO A 80 24.51 -5.33 3.09
CA PRO A 80 23.27 -5.57 2.34
C PRO A 80 22.99 -7.06 2.08
N SER A 81 24.01 -7.88 1.81
CA SER A 81 23.83 -9.32 1.62
C SER A 81 23.29 -10.01 2.87
N GLN A 82 23.81 -9.65 4.06
CA GLN A 82 23.34 -10.21 5.32
C GLN A 82 21.90 -9.78 5.62
N VAL A 83 21.54 -8.53 5.30
CA VAL A 83 20.16 -8.05 5.44
C VAL A 83 19.22 -8.80 4.51
N ILE A 84 19.61 -9.03 3.25
CA ILE A 84 18.82 -9.82 2.31
C ILE A 84 18.55 -11.22 2.87
N GLU A 85 19.57 -11.91 3.38
CA GLU A 85 19.40 -13.25 3.95
C GLU A 85 18.51 -13.24 5.21
N ASN A 86 18.77 -12.33 6.14
CA ASN A 86 18.05 -12.28 7.42
C ASN A 86 16.58 -11.90 7.22
N GLU A 87 16.30 -10.86 6.43
CA GLU A 87 14.92 -10.44 6.16
C GLU A 87 14.20 -11.43 5.24
N SER A 88 14.91 -12.16 4.38
CA SER A 88 14.31 -13.27 3.64
C SER A 88 13.88 -14.39 4.58
N LYS A 89 14.67 -14.72 5.62
CA LYS A 89 14.28 -15.74 6.62
C LYS A 89 13.06 -15.31 7.42
N GLU A 90 13.01 -14.05 7.85
CA GLU A 90 11.85 -13.50 8.57
C GLU A 90 10.59 -13.50 7.68
N ALA A 91 10.72 -13.10 6.42
CA ALA A 91 9.64 -13.17 5.45
C ALA A 91 9.15 -14.61 5.24
N SER A 92 10.06 -15.58 5.11
CA SER A 92 9.72 -17.00 4.96
C SER A 92 8.96 -17.53 6.18
N ALA A 93 9.42 -17.24 7.40
CA ALA A 93 8.75 -17.66 8.63
C ALA A 93 7.33 -17.09 8.75
N PHE A 94 7.14 -15.82 8.34
CA PHE A 94 5.80 -15.22 8.26
C PHE A 94 4.89 -15.96 7.26
N ILE A 95 5.42 -16.32 6.09
CA ILE A 95 4.66 -17.03 5.07
C ILE A 95 4.31 -18.45 5.55
N GLU A 96 5.26 -19.16 6.13
CA GLU A 96 5.08 -20.51 6.67
C GLU A 96 4.02 -20.52 7.78
N GLY A 97 4.14 -19.63 8.77
CA GLY A 97 3.12 -19.51 9.82
C GLY A 97 1.72 -19.16 9.29
N MET A 98 1.63 -18.43 8.16
CA MET A 98 0.34 -18.23 7.51
C MET A 98 -0.23 -19.50 6.85
N TYR A 99 0.62 -20.38 6.32
CA TYR A 99 0.17 -21.66 5.78
C TYR A 99 -0.25 -22.61 6.89
N ASP A 100 0.45 -22.63 8.02
CA ASP A 100 0.08 -23.44 9.18
C ASP A 100 -1.28 -23.00 9.75
N ASP A 101 -1.53 -21.69 9.87
CA ASP A 101 -2.81 -21.14 10.33
C ASP A 101 -3.98 -21.42 9.38
N VAL A 102 -3.73 -21.58 8.07
CA VAL A 102 -4.78 -21.71 7.04
C VAL A 102 -5.00 -23.17 6.62
N PHE A 103 -3.96 -23.99 6.64
CA PHE A 103 -3.98 -25.37 6.12
C PHE A 103 -3.65 -26.43 7.17
N GLY A 104 -3.25 -26.06 8.39
CA GLY A 104 -3.17 -26.94 9.56
C GLY A 104 -2.32 -28.20 9.34
N TYR A 105 -1.03 -28.01 9.06
CA TYR A 105 -0.04 -29.09 9.18
C TYR A 105 0.65 -29.06 10.54
#